data_AF-A0A6N6S5W8-F1
#
_entry.id   AF-A0A6N6S5W8-F1
#
_cell.length_a   1.000
_cell.length_b   1.000
_cell.length_c   1.000
_cell.angle_alpha   90.00
_cell.angle_beta   90.00
_cell.angle_gamma   90.00
#
_symmetry.space_group_name_H-M   'P 1'
#
loop_
_entity.id
_entity.type
_entity.pdbx_description
1 polymer ?
#
loop_
_entity_poly.entity_id
_entity_poly.type
_entity_poly.pdbx_seq_one_letter_code
_entity_poly.pdbx_strand_id
1 'polypeptide(L)'
;MKLHPKFIVVGFYLGNDLMDSFTAVYSIDNWKDMRKPGFGSPPGDEDADGDDFSYGIGDWLAGHSVLYRLVSSSFVGDNLRQARRLKRGEEIVMLKDEKSGINTGFTPAQRLRGLDLGRAEVREGLALSLAFFDRMNELARKNNVTFIVVIIPTKESVFVRYIGGNKALPASDKIDYLLRNESETDGEIRKYFDAHGIRYVDTLGPLSLNAGKEQIYPNNFGGHENKNGYSVIAGAVKEYLDGN
;
A
#
# COMPACT_ATOMS: atom_id res chain seq x y z
N MET A 1 -5.18 -28.00 13.80
CA MET A 1 -3.93 -27.34 14.26
C MET A 1 -4.32 -26.00 14.86
N LYS A 2 -3.97 -25.70 16.12
CA LYS A 2 -4.18 -24.37 16.73
C LYS A 2 -2.83 -23.65 16.74
N LEU A 3 -2.78 -22.42 16.23
CA LEU A 3 -1.58 -21.58 16.26
C LEU A 3 -1.56 -20.76 17.56
N HIS A 4 -0.38 -20.59 18.15
CA HIS A 4 -0.15 -19.76 19.34
C HIS A 4 1.02 -18.79 19.09
N PRO A 5 0.81 -17.78 18.23
CA PRO A 5 1.87 -16.84 17.87
C PRO A 5 2.24 -15.94 19.06
N LYS A 6 3.51 -15.58 19.16
CA LYS A 6 3.97 -14.50 20.06
C LYS A 6 3.76 -13.11 19.45
N PHE A 7 3.84 -13.04 18.13
CA PHE A 7 3.75 -11.81 17.35
C PHE A 7 2.77 -11.99 16.20
N ILE A 8 2.01 -10.94 15.91
CA ILE A 8 1.28 -10.76 14.65
C ILE A 8 1.84 -9.51 14.00
N VAL A 9 2.32 -9.66 12.76
CA VAL A 9 2.88 -8.56 11.96
C VAL A 9 1.97 -8.36 10.76
N VAL A 10 1.47 -7.13 10.56
CA VAL A 10 0.59 -6.76 9.44
C VAL A 10 1.24 -5.65 8.63
N GLY A 11 1.35 -5.83 7.32
CA GLY A 11 1.77 -4.77 6.41
C GLY A 11 0.63 -3.79 6.16
N PHE A 12 0.94 -2.50 6.16
CA PHE A 12 0.03 -1.42 5.79
C PHE A 12 0.67 -0.61 4.68
N TYR A 13 0.19 -0.80 3.45
CA TYR A 13 0.73 -0.17 2.26
C TYR A 13 -0.02 1.12 1.93
N LEU A 14 0.69 2.24 2.03
CA LEU A 14 0.10 3.57 1.85
C LEU A 14 -0.47 3.79 0.44
N GLY A 15 0.05 3.08 -0.57
CA GLY A 15 -0.29 3.35 -1.97
C GLY A 15 -1.72 2.98 -2.41
N ASN A 16 -2.46 2.16 -1.65
CA ASN A 16 -3.87 1.85 -1.93
C ASN A 16 -4.68 1.34 -0.73
N ASP A 17 -4.07 0.92 0.40
CA ASP A 17 -4.82 0.27 1.48
C ASP A 17 -5.93 1.15 2.08
N LEU A 18 -5.81 2.48 2.01
CA LEU A 18 -6.88 3.39 2.44
C LEU A 18 -8.12 3.22 1.56
N MET A 19 -7.94 3.33 0.24
CA MET A 19 -9.05 3.16 -0.70
C MET A 19 -9.58 1.73 -0.69
N ASP A 20 -8.70 0.74 -0.55
CA ASP A 20 -9.12 -0.66 -0.48
C ASP A 20 -9.95 -0.93 0.79
N SER A 21 -9.62 -0.27 1.92
CA SER A 21 -10.42 -0.35 3.15
C SER A 21 -11.80 0.27 2.95
N PHE A 22 -11.89 1.41 2.27
CA PHE A 22 -13.16 2.01 1.87
C PHE A 22 -13.95 1.05 0.98
N THR A 23 -13.37 0.60 -0.13
CA THR A 23 -14.02 -0.30 -1.08
C THR A 23 -14.50 -1.58 -0.40
N ALA A 24 -13.68 -2.20 0.46
CA ALA A 24 -14.07 -3.41 1.18
C ALA A 24 -15.29 -3.19 2.09
N VAL A 25 -15.34 -2.08 2.83
CA VAL A 25 -16.44 -1.79 3.75
C VAL A 25 -17.75 -1.45 3.02
N TYR A 26 -17.66 -0.71 1.92
CA TYR A 26 -18.83 -0.27 1.17
C TYR A 26 -19.31 -1.27 0.12
N SER A 27 -18.50 -2.28 -0.24
CA SER A 27 -18.87 -3.35 -1.18
C SER A 27 -19.28 -4.68 -0.51
N ILE A 28 -18.87 -4.93 0.75
CA ILE A 28 -19.15 -6.21 1.43
C ILE A 28 -20.15 -6.00 2.58
N ASP A 29 -21.25 -6.76 2.58
CA ASP A 29 -22.34 -6.59 3.55
C ASP A 29 -21.97 -6.94 5.00
N ASN A 30 -20.97 -7.78 5.20
CA ASN A 30 -20.44 -8.10 6.53
C ASN A 30 -19.94 -6.86 7.28
N TRP A 31 -19.60 -5.77 6.56
CA TRP A 31 -19.08 -4.53 7.14
C TRP A 31 -20.10 -3.39 7.12
N LYS A 32 -21.37 -3.65 6.79
CA LYS A 32 -22.39 -2.61 6.65
C LYS A 32 -22.55 -1.74 7.90
N ASP A 33 -22.32 -2.29 9.08
CA ASP A 33 -22.43 -1.60 10.36
C ASP A 33 -21.31 -0.56 10.57
N MET A 34 -20.26 -0.58 9.74
CA MET A 34 -19.17 0.40 9.76
C MET A 34 -19.37 1.54 8.75
N ARG A 35 -20.38 1.46 7.89
CA ARG A 35 -20.64 2.47 6.85
C ARG A 35 -21.21 3.75 7.47
N LYS A 36 -20.70 4.90 7.05
CA LYS A 36 -21.27 6.21 7.36
C LYS A 36 -22.30 6.62 6.31
N PRO A 37 -23.37 7.33 6.69
CA PRO A 37 -24.28 7.92 5.72
C PRO A 37 -23.53 8.97 4.88
N GLY A 38 -23.90 9.09 3.59
CA GLY A 38 -23.34 10.09 2.68
C GLY A 38 -22.28 9.57 1.71
N PHE A 39 -21.84 8.32 1.85
CA PHE A 39 -21.03 7.63 0.85
C PHE A 39 -21.93 6.73 0.00
N GLY A 40 -21.78 6.80 -1.33
CA GLY A 40 -22.41 5.88 -2.26
C GLY A 40 -21.66 4.53 -2.30
N SER A 41 -22.18 3.59 -3.08
CA SER A 41 -21.35 2.46 -3.51
C SER A 41 -20.07 3.02 -4.13
N PRO A 42 -18.87 2.46 -3.84
CA PRO A 42 -17.68 2.85 -4.57
C PRO A 42 -17.99 2.74 -6.06
N PRO A 43 -17.44 3.64 -6.90
CA PRO A 43 -17.52 3.44 -8.34
C PRO A 43 -17.05 2.00 -8.57
N GLY A 44 -17.95 1.16 -9.09
CA GLY A 44 -17.60 -0.20 -9.45
C GLY A 44 -16.34 -0.10 -10.29
N ASP A 45 -15.36 -0.96 -10.03
CA ASP A 45 -14.09 -0.93 -10.73
C ASP A 45 -14.36 -0.63 -12.21
N GLU A 46 -13.96 0.54 -12.71
CA GLU A 46 -14.01 0.81 -14.15
C GLU A 46 -13.05 -0.16 -14.91
N ASP A 47 -12.42 -1.11 -14.20
CA ASP A 47 -11.75 -2.31 -14.70
C ASP A 47 -12.72 -3.50 -14.95
N ALA A 48 -14.02 -3.36 -14.68
CA ALA A 48 -15.04 -4.40 -14.75
C ALA A 48 -16.00 -4.25 -15.95
N ASP A 49 -15.46 -4.14 -17.17
CA ASP A 49 -16.24 -4.43 -18.38
C ASP A 49 -15.44 -5.35 -19.31
N GLY A 50 -15.95 -6.58 -19.45
CA GLY A 50 -15.48 -7.57 -20.44
C GLY A 50 -15.20 -8.97 -19.88
N ASP A 51 -16.25 -9.67 -19.47
CA ASP A 51 -16.52 -11.12 -19.66
C ASP A 51 -17.24 -11.75 -18.45
N ASP A 52 -18.56 -11.88 -18.63
CA ASP A 52 -19.59 -12.32 -17.70
C ASP A 52 -19.50 -13.80 -17.26
N PHE A 53 -18.34 -14.44 -17.44
CA PHE A 53 -18.09 -15.85 -17.11
C PHE A 53 -16.92 -16.09 -16.14
N SER A 54 -16.13 -15.06 -15.80
CA SER A 54 -14.94 -15.22 -14.93
C SER A 54 -15.11 -14.70 -13.49
N TYR A 55 -16.12 -13.87 -13.22
CA TYR A 55 -16.36 -13.23 -11.92
C TYR A 55 -16.68 -14.23 -10.80
N GLY A 56 -17.51 -15.24 -11.08
CA GLY A 56 -17.98 -16.17 -10.04
C GLY A 56 -16.91 -17.07 -9.43
N ILE A 57 -15.82 -17.33 -10.16
CA ILE A 57 -14.78 -18.28 -9.70
C ILE A 57 -13.64 -17.53 -9.00
N GLY A 58 -13.28 -16.33 -9.48
CA GLY A 58 -12.23 -15.51 -8.87
C GLY A 58 -12.59 -15.02 -7.46
N ASP A 59 -13.81 -14.50 -7.30
CA ASP A 59 -14.30 -14.01 -6.00
C ASP A 59 -14.57 -15.16 -5.02
N TRP A 60 -15.07 -16.29 -5.52
CA TRP A 60 -15.23 -17.49 -4.71
C TRP A 60 -13.87 -18.01 -4.21
N LEU A 61 -12.86 -18.08 -5.08
CA LEU A 61 -11.52 -18.52 -4.69
C LEU A 61 -10.80 -17.51 -3.78
N ALA A 62 -10.99 -16.20 -3.98
CA ALA A 62 -10.45 -15.18 -3.07
C ALA A 62 -11.10 -15.23 -1.68
N GLY A 63 -12.40 -15.56 -1.63
CA GLY A 63 -13.15 -15.77 -0.37
C GLY A 63 -12.90 -17.11 0.32
N HIS A 64 -12.44 -18.14 -0.41
CA HIS A 64 -12.33 -19.52 0.11
C HIS A 64 -10.90 -20.11 0.07
N SER A 65 -9.92 -19.42 -0.50
CA SER A 65 -8.55 -19.94 -0.62
C SER A 65 -7.48 -18.91 -0.30
N VAL A 66 -6.83 -19.11 0.85
CA VAL A 66 -5.63 -18.36 1.28
C VAL A 66 -4.50 -18.49 0.27
N LEU A 67 -4.38 -19.66 -0.37
CA LEU A 67 -3.33 -19.94 -1.35
C LEU A 67 -3.58 -19.22 -2.68
N TYR A 68 -4.83 -19.12 -3.11
CA TYR A 68 -5.19 -18.34 -4.30
C TYR A 68 -4.94 -16.85 -4.08
N ARG A 69 -5.25 -16.33 -2.89
CA ARG A 69 -4.93 -14.94 -2.49
C ARG A 69 -3.42 -14.65 -2.57
N LEU A 70 -2.57 -15.59 -2.16
CA LEU A 70 -1.11 -15.48 -2.25
C LEU A 70 -0.58 -15.50 -3.69
N VAL A 71 -1.27 -16.20 -4.61
CA VAL A 71 -0.87 -16.33 -6.02
C VAL A 71 -1.42 -15.18 -6.87
N SER A 72 -2.65 -14.71 -6.64
CA SER A 72 -3.20 -13.55 -7.33
C SER A 72 -2.59 -12.23 -6.86
N SER A 73 -2.02 -12.20 -5.65
CA SER A 73 -1.14 -11.12 -5.14
C SER A 73 0.33 -11.28 -5.57
N SER A 74 0.66 -12.20 -6.47
CA SER A 74 2.03 -12.42 -6.96
C SER A 74 2.37 -11.58 -8.19
N PHE A 75 3.67 -11.47 -8.48
CA PHE A 75 4.27 -10.82 -9.65
C PHE A 75 3.57 -11.09 -11.01
N VAL A 76 2.88 -12.22 -11.17
CA VAL A 76 2.18 -12.59 -12.41
C VAL A 76 0.88 -11.81 -12.61
N GLY A 77 0.11 -11.60 -11.53
CA GLY A 77 -1.10 -10.78 -11.56
C GLY A 77 -0.80 -9.30 -11.83
N ASP A 78 0.32 -8.82 -11.32
CA ASP A 78 0.78 -7.44 -11.52
C ASP A 78 1.15 -7.13 -12.97
N ASN A 79 1.82 -8.05 -13.67
CA ASN A 79 2.19 -7.83 -15.07
C ASN A 79 0.95 -7.71 -15.97
N LEU A 80 -0.10 -8.49 -15.70
CA LEU A 80 -1.36 -8.41 -16.45
C LEU A 80 -2.11 -7.09 -16.16
N ARG A 81 -2.16 -6.67 -14.88
CA ARG A 81 -2.74 -5.37 -14.49
C ARG A 81 -1.96 -4.21 -15.13
N GLN A 82 -0.64 -4.26 -15.13
CA GLN A 82 0.24 -3.25 -15.74
C GLN A 82 0.03 -3.14 -17.26
N ALA A 83 -0.10 -4.26 -17.98
CA ALA A 83 -0.37 -4.24 -19.42
C ALA A 83 -1.72 -3.62 -19.78
N ARG A 84 -2.76 -3.84 -18.96
CA ARG A 84 -4.08 -3.20 -19.14
C ARG A 84 -4.03 -1.70 -18.88
N ARG A 85 -3.23 -1.26 -17.90
CA ARG A 85 -3.08 0.15 -17.53
C ARG A 85 -2.36 0.99 -18.59
N LEU A 86 -1.28 0.45 -19.17
CA LEU A 86 -0.60 1.06 -20.32
C LEU A 86 -1.55 1.30 -21.50
N LYS A 87 -2.45 0.35 -21.78
CA LYS A 87 -3.45 0.48 -22.86
C LYS A 87 -4.47 1.60 -22.60
N ARG A 88 -4.66 2.03 -21.35
CA ARG A 88 -5.58 3.10 -20.96
C ARG A 88 -4.91 4.49 -20.85
N GLY A 89 -3.64 4.61 -21.25
CA GLY A 89 -2.95 5.91 -21.31
C GLY A 89 -2.48 6.43 -19.96
N GLU A 90 -2.15 5.55 -19.00
CA GLU A 90 -1.60 5.95 -17.70
C GLU A 90 -0.31 6.76 -17.87
N GLU A 91 -0.23 7.91 -17.18
CA GLU A 91 0.97 8.76 -17.19
C GLU A 91 2.06 8.12 -16.33
N ILE A 92 3.12 7.65 -16.99
CA ILE A 92 4.29 7.04 -16.35
C ILE A 92 5.45 8.03 -16.38
N VAL A 93 5.98 8.36 -15.21
CA VAL A 93 7.19 9.19 -15.09
C VAL A 93 8.39 8.28 -14.95
N MET A 94 9.26 8.26 -15.96
CA MET A 94 10.49 7.46 -15.92
C MET A 94 11.65 8.28 -15.33
N LEU A 95 12.34 7.71 -14.34
CA LEU A 95 13.61 8.21 -13.84
C LEU A 95 14.73 7.30 -14.32
N LYS A 96 15.69 7.90 -15.01
CA LYS A 96 16.96 7.28 -15.40
C LYS A 96 18.10 8.13 -14.84
N ASP A 97 18.78 7.60 -13.83
CA ASP A 97 19.99 8.20 -13.27
C ASP A 97 21.12 7.17 -13.29
N GLU A 98 21.99 7.29 -14.29
CA GLU A 98 23.13 6.38 -14.48
C GLU A 98 24.12 6.42 -13.33
N LYS A 99 24.27 7.58 -12.65
CA LYS A 99 25.23 7.73 -11.54
C LYS A 99 24.82 6.90 -10.33
N SER A 100 23.52 6.84 -10.05
CA SER A 100 22.95 6.07 -8.95
C SER A 100 22.43 4.70 -9.39
N GLY A 101 22.61 4.33 -10.66
CA GLY A 101 22.11 3.07 -11.22
C GLY A 101 20.58 2.94 -11.23
N ILE A 102 19.84 4.06 -11.17
CA ILE A 102 18.38 4.05 -11.07
C ILE A 102 17.78 4.02 -12.46
N ASN A 103 16.92 3.04 -12.71
CA ASN A 103 16.09 2.99 -13.92
C ASN A 103 14.72 2.44 -13.54
N THR A 104 13.75 3.33 -13.31
CA THR A 104 12.45 2.92 -12.80
C THR A 104 11.35 3.93 -13.14
N GLY A 105 10.10 3.45 -13.23
CA GLY A 105 8.92 4.28 -13.50
C GLY A 105 8.07 4.52 -12.27
N PHE A 106 7.37 5.65 -12.26
CA PHE A 106 6.42 6.08 -11.22
C PHE A 106 5.05 6.34 -11.82
N THR A 107 3.99 6.19 -11.02
CA THR A 107 2.59 6.36 -11.45
C THR A 107 1.85 7.32 -10.51
N PRO A 108 2.26 8.60 -10.44
CA PRO A 108 1.80 9.51 -9.39
C PRO A 108 0.29 9.75 -9.41
N ALA A 109 -0.33 9.81 -10.60
CA ALA A 109 -1.78 9.98 -10.73
C ALA A 109 -2.56 8.81 -10.12
N GLN A 110 -2.05 7.58 -10.26
CA GLN A 110 -2.69 6.39 -9.70
C GLN A 110 -2.54 6.34 -8.19
N ARG A 111 -1.35 6.68 -7.66
CA ARG A 111 -1.13 6.72 -6.20
C ARG A 111 -2.01 7.75 -5.51
N LEU A 112 -2.20 8.92 -6.12
CA LEU A 112 -3.11 9.94 -5.61
C LEU A 112 -4.56 9.45 -5.48
N ARG A 113 -5.00 8.48 -6.28
CA ARG A 113 -6.36 7.91 -6.11
C ARG A 113 -6.56 7.27 -4.73
N GLY A 114 -5.50 6.70 -4.16
CA GLY A 114 -5.53 6.04 -2.85
C GLY A 114 -5.00 6.89 -1.69
N LEU A 115 -4.42 8.06 -1.96
CA LEU A 115 -3.68 8.86 -0.95
C LEU A 115 -4.14 10.31 -0.82
N ASP A 116 -4.95 10.82 -1.74
CA ASP A 116 -5.40 12.21 -1.68
C ASP A 116 -6.43 12.42 -0.56
N LEU A 117 -5.98 12.94 0.59
CA LEU A 117 -6.85 13.23 1.74
C LEU A 117 -7.81 14.39 1.46
N GLY A 118 -7.72 15.09 0.33
CA GLY A 118 -8.75 15.99 -0.17
C GLY A 118 -10.03 15.25 -0.56
N ARG A 119 -9.95 13.96 -0.89
CA ARG A 119 -11.09 13.11 -1.25
C ARG A 119 -11.77 12.51 -0.02
N ALA A 120 -13.09 12.56 0.02
CA ALA A 120 -13.86 12.09 1.18
C ALA A 120 -13.71 10.58 1.40
N GLU A 121 -13.65 9.81 0.31
CA GLU A 121 -13.53 8.35 0.32
C GLU A 121 -12.17 7.91 0.86
N VAL A 122 -11.08 8.63 0.52
CA VAL A 122 -9.74 8.33 1.04
C VAL A 122 -9.68 8.62 2.54
N ARG A 123 -10.25 9.76 3.00
CA ARG A 123 -10.33 10.07 4.44
C ARG A 123 -11.14 9.04 5.22
N GLU A 124 -12.26 8.58 4.66
CA GLU A 124 -13.04 7.52 5.26
C GLU A 124 -12.28 6.19 5.26
N GLY A 125 -11.60 5.87 4.16
CA GLY A 125 -10.69 4.75 4.05
C GLY A 125 -9.66 4.72 5.16
N LEU A 126 -8.98 5.85 5.41
CA LEU A 126 -8.05 6.02 6.53
C LEU A 126 -8.73 5.77 7.89
N ALA A 127 -9.87 6.39 8.14
CA ALA A 127 -10.59 6.20 9.39
C ALA A 127 -10.97 4.72 9.63
N LEU A 128 -11.39 4.02 8.57
CA LEU A 128 -11.71 2.59 8.62
C LEU A 128 -10.46 1.74 8.87
N SER A 129 -9.36 1.99 8.15
CA SER A 129 -8.09 1.28 8.36
C SER A 129 -7.62 1.39 9.81
N LEU A 130 -7.62 2.61 10.37
CA LEU A 130 -7.23 2.86 11.77
C LEU A 130 -8.15 2.12 12.75
N ALA A 131 -9.47 2.12 12.52
CA ALA A 131 -10.42 1.37 13.34
C ALA A 131 -10.19 -0.16 13.26
N PHE A 132 -9.77 -0.70 12.11
CA PHE A 132 -9.39 -2.10 12.00
C PHE A 132 -8.11 -2.41 12.76
N PHE A 133 -7.10 -1.53 12.71
CA PHE A 133 -5.87 -1.69 13.49
C PHE A 133 -6.13 -1.67 15.00
N ASP A 134 -7.03 -0.82 15.50
CA ASP A 134 -7.45 -0.85 16.90
C ASP A 134 -8.07 -2.19 17.29
N ARG A 135 -9.03 -2.69 16.49
CA ARG A 135 -9.69 -3.98 16.75
C ARG A 135 -8.68 -5.13 16.76
N MET A 136 -7.73 -5.13 15.84
CA MET A 136 -6.67 -6.13 15.78
C MET A 136 -5.74 -6.05 16.98
N ASN A 137 -5.31 -4.84 17.37
CA ASN A 137 -4.46 -4.60 18.53
C ASN A 137 -5.14 -5.05 19.84
N GLU A 138 -6.41 -4.69 20.03
CA GLU A 138 -7.20 -5.10 21.19
C GLU A 138 -7.33 -6.63 21.27
N LEU A 139 -7.63 -7.28 20.16
CA LEU A 139 -7.76 -8.74 20.10
C LEU A 139 -6.43 -9.42 20.41
N ALA A 140 -5.32 -8.92 19.87
CA ALA A 140 -3.99 -9.44 20.15
C ALA A 140 -3.64 -9.29 21.65
N ARG A 141 -3.87 -8.10 22.23
CA ARG A 141 -3.64 -7.83 23.66
C ARG A 141 -4.45 -8.76 24.56
N LYS A 142 -5.73 -8.99 24.27
CA LYS A 142 -6.59 -9.93 25.01
C LYS A 142 -6.07 -11.37 25.01
N ASN A 143 -5.27 -11.73 24.01
CA ASN A 143 -4.69 -13.06 23.87
C ASN A 143 -3.19 -13.11 24.21
N ASN A 144 -2.63 -12.06 24.83
CA ASN A 144 -1.20 -11.95 25.13
C ASN A 144 -0.29 -12.10 23.89
N VAL A 145 -0.75 -11.60 22.75
CA VAL A 145 -0.01 -11.56 21.49
C VAL A 145 0.41 -10.11 21.22
N THR A 146 1.65 -9.91 20.79
CA THR A 146 2.14 -8.59 20.39
C THR A 146 1.70 -8.30 18.97
N PHE A 147 0.97 -7.21 18.75
CA PHE A 147 0.56 -6.74 17.43
C PHE A 147 1.50 -5.64 16.93
N ILE A 148 1.97 -5.77 15.69
CA ILE A 148 2.90 -4.84 15.06
C ILE A 148 2.42 -4.54 13.63
N VAL A 149 2.42 -3.25 13.27
CA VAL A 149 2.11 -2.80 11.91
C VAL A 149 3.40 -2.41 11.18
N VAL A 150 3.64 -2.92 9.98
CA VAL A 150 4.76 -2.50 9.12
C VAL A 150 4.21 -1.48 8.15
N ILE A 151 4.61 -0.22 8.29
CA ILE A 151 4.21 0.85 7.37
C ILE A 151 5.08 0.73 6.12
N ILE A 152 4.44 0.46 4.97
CA ILE A 152 5.10 0.29 3.68
C ILE A 152 4.81 1.54 2.83
N PRO A 153 5.83 2.37 2.52
CA PRO A 153 5.66 3.60 1.77
C PRO A 153 5.37 3.33 0.29
N THR A 154 4.99 4.36 -0.47
CA THR A 154 5.02 4.23 -1.92
C THR A 154 6.46 4.27 -2.44
N LYS A 155 6.63 3.78 -3.66
CA LYS A 155 7.87 3.86 -4.41
C LYS A 155 8.30 5.32 -4.59
N GLU A 156 7.36 6.23 -4.83
CA GLU A 156 7.60 7.65 -4.98
C GLU A 156 8.28 8.25 -3.74
N SER A 157 7.78 7.95 -2.53
CA SER A 157 8.43 8.41 -1.28
C SER A 157 9.80 7.82 -1.05
N VAL A 158 10.00 6.54 -1.41
CA VAL A 158 11.33 5.91 -1.30
C VAL A 158 12.36 6.68 -2.15
N PHE A 159 11.96 7.12 -3.34
CA PHE A 159 12.80 7.90 -4.26
C PHE A 159 12.70 9.42 -4.08
N VAL A 160 12.13 9.93 -3.00
CA VAL A 160 11.92 11.38 -2.77
C VAL A 160 13.16 12.23 -3.02
N ARG A 161 14.35 11.73 -2.67
CA ARG A 161 15.64 12.43 -2.87
C ARG A 161 16.00 12.66 -4.34
N TYR A 162 15.43 11.87 -5.25
CA TYR A 162 15.70 11.91 -6.69
C TYR A 162 14.60 12.62 -7.48
N ILE A 163 13.36 12.54 -7.00
CA ILE A 163 12.19 13.03 -7.73
C ILE A 163 11.55 14.26 -7.12
N GLY A 164 11.68 14.48 -5.81
CA GLY A 164 11.09 15.60 -5.09
C GLY A 164 11.70 16.93 -5.52
N GLY A 165 10.86 17.88 -5.92
CA GLY A 165 11.27 19.20 -6.41
C GLY A 165 12.03 19.17 -7.74
N ASN A 166 12.16 18.02 -8.39
CA ASN A 166 12.91 17.87 -9.63
C ASN A 166 12.07 18.35 -10.82
N LYS A 167 12.17 19.65 -11.13
CA LYS A 167 11.41 20.29 -12.23
C LYS A 167 11.76 19.79 -13.63
N ALA A 168 12.81 18.97 -13.79
CA ALA A 168 13.13 18.33 -15.07
C ALA A 168 12.27 17.08 -15.34
N LEU A 169 11.61 16.52 -14.32
CA LEU A 169 10.73 15.36 -14.51
C LEU A 169 9.36 15.78 -15.06
N PRO A 170 8.79 15.00 -16.00
CA PRO A 170 7.38 15.11 -16.36
C PRO A 170 6.49 15.03 -15.11
N ALA A 171 5.44 15.83 -15.08
CA ALA A 171 4.49 15.89 -13.97
C ALA A 171 5.12 16.13 -12.58
N SER A 172 6.25 16.86 -12.50
CA SER A 172 6.93 17.20 -11.24
C SER A 172 5.97 17.79 -10.19
N ASP A 173 5.04 18.67 -10.58
CA ASP A 173 4.08 19.25 -9.63
C ASP A 173 3.11 18.22 -9.05
N LYS A 174 2.76 17.19 -9.83
CA LYS A 174 1.92 16.07 -9.39
C LYS A 174 2.68 15.12 -8.47
N ILE A 175 3.96 14.88 -8.77
CA ILE A 175 4.87 14.15 -7.87
C ILE A 175 4.99 14.88 -6.55
N ASP A 176 5.27 16.19 -6.58
CA ASP A 176 5.39 17.01 -5.36
C ASP A 176 4.08 17.02 -4.56
N TYR A 177 2.92 17.03 -5.23
CA TYR A 177 1.61 16.92 -4.58
C TYR A 177 1.38 15.55 -3.93
N LEU A 178 1.75 14.46 -4.61
CA LEU A 178 1.69 13.12 -4.04
C LEU A 178 2.58 12.96 -2.81
N LEU A 179 3.83 13.41 -2.90
CA LEU A 179 4.79 13.31 -1.80
C LEU A 179 4.32 14.07 -0.55
N ARG A 180 3.64 15.22 -0.73
CA ARG A 180 3.00 15.94 0.39
C ARG A 180 1.85 15.14 1.00
N ASN A 181 0.93 14.63 0.18
CA ASN A 181 -0.21 13.84 0.66
C ASN A 181 0.26 12.59 1.43
N GLU A 182 1.30 11.92 0.96
CA GLU A 182 1.83 10.75 1.64
C GLU A 182 2.51 11.12 2.97
N SER A 183 3.29 12.21 2.99
CA SER A 183 3.89 12.70 4.23
C SER A 183 2.84 13.09 5.28
N GLU A 184 1.75 13.73 4.86
CA GLU A 184 0.63 14.08 5.74
C GLU A 184 -0.08 12.82 6.25
N THR A 185 -0.36 11.88 5.36
CA THR A 185 -1.02 10.60 5.68
C THR A 185 -0.17 9.76 6.65
N ASP A 186 1.12 9.59 6.38
CA ASP A 186 2.06 8.87 7.26
C ASP A 186 2.15 9.53 8.64
N GLY A 187 2.19 10.87 8.69
CA GLY A 187 2.15 11.63 9.93
C GLY A 187 0.90 11.37 10.77
N GLU A 188 -0.28 11.40 10.15
CA GLU A 188 -1.55 11.10 10.84
C GLU A 188 -1.61 9.65 11.34
N ILE A 189 -1.14 8.69 10.54
CA ILE A 189 -1.11 7.26 10.92
C ILE A 189 -0.20 7.05 12.13
N ARG A 190 1.03 7.56 12.10
CA ARG A 190 1.99 7.40 13.20
C ARG A 190 1.49 8.03 14.48
N LYS A 191 0.99 9.26 14.39
CA LYS A 191 0.38 9.96 15.52
C LYS A 191 -0.78 9.16 16.13
N TYR A 192 -1.62 8.56 15.29
CA TYR A 192 -2.70 7.69 15.75
C TYR A 192 -2.15 6.44 16.46
N PHE A 193 -1.20 5.75 15.83
CA PHE A 193 -0.59 4.55 16.40
C PHE A 193 0.09 4.81 17.74
N ASP A 194 0.83 5.92 17.87
CA ASP A 194 1.44 6.34 19.14
C ASP A 194 0.37 6.60 20.21
N ALA A 195 -0.70 7.33 19.86
CA ALA A 195 -1.78 7.64 20.80
C ALA A 195 -2.58 6.41 21.23
N HIS A 196 -2.67 5.38 20.39
CA HIS A 196 -3.44 4.16 20.63
C HIS A 196 -2.57 2.97 21.11
N GLY A 197 -1.28 3.19 21.30
CA GLY A 197 -0.33 2.15 21.72
C GLY A 197 -0.24 0.99 20.74
N ILE A 198 -0.33 1.29 19.43
CA ILE A 198 -0.11 0.35 18.34
C ILE A 198 1.36 0.42 17.96
N ARG A 199 2.06 -0.72 18.08
CA ARG A 199 3.48 -0.81 17.70
C ARG A 199 3.59 -0.79 16.17
N TYR A 200 4.58 -0.08 15.64
CA TYR A 200 4.83 -0.06 14.20
C TYR A 200 6.31 -0.05 13.82
N VAL A 201 6.59 -0.52 12.60
CA VAL A 201 7.90 -0.50 11.96
C VAL A 201 7.85 0.46 10.79
N ASP A 202 8.77 1.41 10.77
CA ASP A 202 9.00 2.31 9.65
C ASP A 202 9.97 1.70 8.64
N THR A 203 9.53 1.53 7.40
CA THR A 203 10.37 1.02 6.32
C THR A 203 10.87 2.09 5.35
N LEU A 204 10.35 3.33 5.43
CA LEU A 204 10.72 4.40 4.50
C LEU A 204 12.19 4.80 4.63
N GLY A 205 12.68 4.99 5.86
CA GLY A 205 14.08 5.34 6.10
C GLY A 205 15.05 4.31 5.49
N PRO A 206 14.95 3.02 5.88
CA PRO A 206 15.77 1.95 5.31
C PRO A 206 15.66 1.83 3.79
N LEU A 207 14.45 1.89 3.22
CA LEU A 207 14.27 1.81 1.76
C LEU A 207 14.89 3.01 1.05
N SER A 208 14.65 4.23 1.52
CA SER A 208 15.19 5.45 0.90
C SER A 208 16.72 5.53 1.00
N LEU A 209 17.33 5.00 2.07
CA LEU A 209 18.78 4.92 2.20
C LEU A 209 19.43 3.91 1.24
N ASN A 210 18.66 2.94 0.73
CA ASN A 210 19.12 1.95 -0.25
C ASN A 210 18.73 2.32 -1.68
N ALA A 211 17.78 3.24 -1.87
CA ALA A 211 17.47 3.84 -3.16
C ALA A 211 18.74 4.51 -3.74
N GLY A 212 19.25 3.95 -4.84
CA GLY A 212 20.46 4.43 -5.51
C GLY A 212 21.78 3.78 -5.07
N LYS A 213 21.76 2.87 -4.08
CA LYS A 213 22.90 1.98 -3.77
C LYS A 213 22.77 0.64 -4.47
N GLU A 214 21.53 0.15 -4.55
CA GLU A 214 21.17 -1.03 -5.30
C GLU A 214 19.76 -0.89 -5.87
N GLN A 215 19.44 -1.72 -6.85
CA GLN A 215 18.12 -1.74 -7.44
C GLN A 215 17.16 -2.46 -6.48
N ILE A 216 16.27 -1.72 -5.81
CA ILE A 216 15.30 -2.27 -4.83
C ILE A 216 13.86 -2.44 -5.37
N TYR A 217 13.58 -1.91 -6.57
CA TYR A 217 12.36 -2.15 -7.35
C TYR A 217 12.71 -2.77 -8.71
N PRO A 218 11.81 -3.41 -9.45
CA PRO A 218 12.09 -3.83 -10.81
C PRO A 218 12.38 -2.65 -11.75
N ASN A 219 13.06 -2.90 -12.87
CA ASN A 219 13.35 -1.91 -13.91
C ASN A 219 12.12 -1.63 -14.79
N ASN A 220 10.99 -1.34 -14.15
CA ASN A 220 9.71 -1.01 -14.77
C ASN A 220 8.96 -0.01 -13.88
N PHE A 221 7.68 0.22 -14.18
CA PHE A 221 6.79 1.08 -13.42
C PHE A 221 6.00 0.34 -12.33
N GLY A 222 6.36 -0.93 -12.06
CA GLY A 222 5.82 -1.72 -10.98
C GLY A 222 6.09 -1.05 -9.63
N GLY A 223 5.06 -1.02 -8.79
CA GLY A 223 5.11 -0.44 -7.45
C GLY A 223 5.61 -1.37 -6.36
N HIS A 224 5.82 -2.65 -6.68
CA HIS A 224 6.30 -3.65 -5.73
C HIS A 224 7.82 -3.72 -5.71
N GLU A 225 8.38 -3.88 -4.52
CA GLU A 225 9.78 -4.14 -4.30
C GLU A 225 10.23 -5.42 -5.02
N ASN A 226 11.50 -5.49 -5.39
CA ASN A 226 12.14 -6.74 -5.79
C ASN A 226 12.71 -7.46 -4.55
N LYS A 227 13.45 -8.56 -4.75
CA LYS A 227 14.08 -9.32 -3.66
C LYS A 227 14.95 -8.47 -2.72
N ASN A 228 15.63 -7.44 -3.24
CA ASN A 228 16.49 -6.57 -2.45
C ASN A 228 15.65 -5.62 -1.60
N GLY A 229 14.61 -5.00 -2.17
CA GLY A 229 13.69 -4.16 -1.41
C GLY A 229 12.95 -4.94 -0.30
N TYR A 230 12.48 -6.16 -0.58
CA TYR A 230 11.91 -7.03 0.45
C TYR A 230 12.94 -7.43 1.52
N SER A 231 14.22 -7.62 1.15
CA SER A 231 15.30 -7.86 2.11
C SER A 231 15.51 -6.67 3.05
N VAL A 232 15.40 -5.43 2.55
CA VAL A 232 15.47 -4.21 3.37
C VAL A 232 14.30 -4.13 4.35
N ILE A 233 13.07 -4.40 3.90
CA ILE A 233 11.88 -4.44 4.76
C ILE A 233 12.02 -5.53 5.84
N ALA A 234 12.42 -6.74 5.45
CA ALA A 234 12.62 -7.85 6.38
C ALA A 234 13.72 -7.53 7.41
N GLY A 235 14.80 -6.86 6.99
CA GLY A 235 15.85 -6.37 7.87
C GLY A 235 15.32 -5.39 8.92
N ALA A 236 14.55 -4.39 8.50
CA ALA A 236 13.94 -3.41 9.41
C ALA A 236 12.99 -4.08 10.42
N VAL A 237 12.18 -5.04 9.98
CA VAL A 237 11.29 -5.81 10.86
C VAL A 237 12.11 -6.66 11.84
N LYS A 238 13.15 -7.33 11.38
CA LYS A 238 14.03 -8.14 12.24
C LYS A 238 14.71 -7.28 13.31
N GLU A 239 15.30 -6.14 12.92
CA GLU A 239 15.95 -5.21 13.86
C GLU A 239 14.96 -4.72 14.93
N TYR A 240 13.73 -4.40 14.52
CA TYR A 240 12.67 -4.01 15.45
C TYR A 240 12.32 -5.12 16.44
N LEU A 241 12.23 -6.37 15.96
CA LEU A 241 11.90 -7.53 16.81
C LEU A 241 13.04 -7.90 17.76
N ASP A 242 14.30 -7.76 17.35
CA ASP A 242 15.47 -8.07 18.17
C ASP A 242 15.74 -7.00 19.25
N GLY A 243 15.29 -5.76 19.01
CA GLY A 243 15.43 -4.64 19.97
C GLY A 243 14.35 -4.57 21.06
N ASN A 244 13.36 -5.46 21.03
CA ASN A 244 12.27 -5.56 22.00
C ASN A 244 12.36 -6.83 22.86
#